data_AF-A0A1S3Y5A5-F1
#
_entry.id   AF-A0A1S3Y5A5-F1
#
_cell.length_a   1.000
_cell.length_b   1.000
_cell.length_c   1.000
_cell.angle_alpha   90.00
_cell.angle_beta   90.00
_cell.angle_gamma   90.00
#
_symmetry.space_group_name_H-M   'P 1'
#
loop_
_entity.id
_entity.type
_entity.pdbx_description
1 polymer ?
#
loop_
_entity_poly.entity_id
_entity_poly.type
_entity_poly.pdbx_seq_one_letter_code
_entity_poly.pdbx_strand_id
1 'polypeptide(L)'
;MDEEGSKNARKIDVAWKYSIMIPDEKYFRCKFCTQQISGTINRLKQHLAGTHKGIKPCPKVPDEVAEECKKALLKLQNVKIMRKATLEEMRVVATGSGNMNGESGSSPTMSNLPPKARGPLDDFVSTQARQATLNSKWKKEERKEVCQRI
;
A
#
# COMPACT_ATOMS: atom_id res chain seq x y z
N MET A 1 -18.55 14.97 -30.96
CA MET A 1 -17.78 15.77 -29.99
C MET A 1 -17.94 15.10 -28.64
N ASP A 2 -17.22 14.01 -28.38
CA ASP A 2 -17.66 13.01 -27.39
C ASP A 2 -16.55 12.54 -26.45
N GLU A 3 -17.00 12.05 -25.29
CA GLU A 3 -16.24 11.42 -24.20
C GLU A 3 -15.37 12.31 -23.30
N GLU A 4 -16.04 13.08 -22.44
CA GLU A 4 -15.46 13.50 -21.15
C GLU A 4 -15.36 12.28 -20.21
N GLY A 5 -14.20 11.62 -20.23
CA GLY A 5 -13.94 10.37 -19.51
C GLY A 5 -14.18 10.41 -17.99
N SER A 6 -14.97 9.44 -17.53
CA SER A 6 -15.39 9.20 -16.14
C SER A 6 -14.35 9.53 -15.05
N LYS A 7 -14.71 10.46 -14.16
CA LYS A 7 -13.87 11.01 -13.07
C LYS A 7 -13.73 10.03 -11.90
N ASN A 8 -12.87 9.02 -12.05
CA ASN A 8 -12.47 8.16 -10.93
C ASN A 8 -11.55 8.95 -9.97
N ALA A 9 -12.13 9.55 -8.92
CA ALA A 9 -11.53 10.58 -8.05
C ALA A 9 -10.35 10.14 -7.14
N ARG A 10 -9.60 9.10 -7.54
CA ARG A 10 -8.25 8.85 -7.01
C ARG A 10 -7.35 9.97 -7.54
N LYS A 11 -6.59 10.66 -6.67
CA LYS A 11 -5.67 11.74 -7.10
C LYS A 11 -4.79 11.26 -8.26
N ILE A 12 -5.09 11.75 -9.47
CA ILE A 12 -4.36 11.41 -10.69
C ILE A 12 -2.92 11.87 -10.49
N ASP A 13 -1.98 10.97 -10.78
CA ASP A 13 -0.57 11.23 -10.54
C ASP A 13 -0.08 12.41 -11.37
N VAL A 14 0.62 13.37 -10.74
CA VAL A 14 1.10 14.59 -11.40
C VAL A 14 1.96 14.29 -12.63
N ALA A 15 2.68 13.16 -12.62
CA ALA A 15 3.51 12.72 -13.72
C ALA A 15 2.72 12.54 -15.04
N TRP A 16 1.43 12.18 -14.99
CA TRP A 16 0.61 12.01 -16.20
C TRP A 16 0.44 13.30 -17.01
N LYS A 17 0.53 14.48 -16.38
CA LYS A 17 0.50 15.79 -17.07
C LYS A 17 1.69 16.00 -18.01
N TYR A 18 2.78 15.27 -17.77
CA TYR A 18 4.05 15.38 -18.49
C TYR A 18 4.28 14.20 -19.45
N SER A 19 3.28 13.34 -19.64
CA SER A 19 3.27 12.28 -20.67
C SER A 19 2.22 12.53 -21.74
N ILE A 20 2.51 12.04 -22.94
CA ILE A 20 1.56 11.89 -24.03
C ILE A 20 1.21 10.40 -24.08
N MET A 21 -0.03 10.06 -23.75
CA MET A 21 -0.57 8.72 -24.00
C MET A 21 -0.94 8.63 -25.47
N ILE A 22 -0.58 7.51 -26.11
CA ILE A 22 -0.93 7.26 -27.51
C ILE A 22 -2.05 6.21 -27.49
N PRO A 23 -3.21 6.45 -28.14
CA PRO A 23 -4.24 5.43 -28.27
C PRO A 23 -3.65 4.19 -28.95
N ASP A 24 -4.19 3.02 -28.59
CA ASP A 24 -3.80 1.69 -29.09
C ASP A 24 -2.37 1.20 -28.72
N GLU A 25 -1.52 2.05 -28.12
CA GLU A 25 -0.16 1.69 -27.72
C GLU A 25 -0.01 1.42 -26.21
N LYS A 26 0.74 0.36 -25.85
CA LYS A 26 1.03 -0.01 -24.44
C LYS A 26 2.12 0.85 -23.79
N TYR A 27 2.37 2.05 -24.32
CA TYR A 27 3.45 2.94 -23.90
C TYR A 27 3.04 4.41 -24.02
N PHE A 28 3.77 5.27 -23.34
CA PHE A 28 3.56 6.72 -23.37
C PHE A 28 4.88 7.43 -23.68
N ARG A 29 4.81 8.63 -24.25
CA ARG A 29 5.99 9.44 -24.59
C ARG A 29 6.18 10.56 -23.56
N CYS A 30 7.42 10.85 -23.20
CA CYS A 30 7.75 12.03 -22.40
C CYS A 30 7.47 13.31 -23.19
N LYS A 31 6.72 14.28 -22.63
CA LYS A 31 6.39 15.54 -23.30
C LYS A 31 7.62 16.40 -23.66
N PHE A 32 8.73 16.23 -22.94
CA PHE A 32 9.93 17.07 -23.07
C PHE A 32 10.98 16.54 -24.05
N CYS A 33 11.25 15.22 -24.03
CA CYS A 33 12.27 14.60 -24.89
C CYS A 33 11.70 13.57 -25.88
N THR A 34 10.38 13.39 -25.92
CA THR A 34 9.66 12.41 -26.77
C THR A 34 10.05 10.94 -26.58
N GLN A 35 10.95 10.63 -25.64
CA GLN A 35 11.36 9.27 -25.29
C GLN A 35 10.13 8.41 -24.99
N GLN A 36 10.04 7.28 -25.68
CA GLN A 36 9.09 6.21 -25.41
C GLN A 36 9.41 5.55 -24.08
N ILE A 37 8.40 5.44 -23.22
CA ILE A 37 8.49 4.81 -21.89
C ILE A 37 7.35 3.78 -21.79
N SER A 38 7.73 2.52 -21.60
CA SER A 38 6.81 1.41 -21.39
C SER A 38 6.67 1.07 -19.90
N GLY A 39 5.55 0.44 -19.55
CA GLY A 39 5.28 -0.03 -18.19
C GLY A 39 4.61 1.02 -17.31
N THR A 40 5.12 1.23 -16.09
CA THR A 40 4.41 1.97 -15.03
C THR A 40 4.81 3.44 -14.94
N ILE A 41 3.89 4.27 -14.44
CA ILE A 41 4.11 5.71 -14.16
C ILE A 41 5.34 5.99 -13.27
N ASN A 42 5.80 5.01 -12.48
CA ASN A 42 7.03 5.13 -11.71
C ASN A 42 8.27 5.31 -12.62
N ARG A 43 8.33 4.67 -13.80
CA ARG A 43 9.41 4.89 -14.77
C ARG A 43 9.40 6.33 -15.31
N LEU A 44 8.22 6.89 -15.59
CA LEU A 44 8.09 8.30 -15.97
C LEU A 44 8.63 9.22 -14.87
N LYS A 45 8.23 8.99 -13.61
CA LYS A 45 8.74 9.77 -12.49
C LYS A 45 10.26 9.73 -12.38
N GLN A 46 10.89 8.56 -12.53
CA GLN A 46 12.36 8.45 -12.47
C GLN A 46 13.03 9.24 -13.60
N HIS A 47 12.47 9.14 -14.81
CA HIS A 47 12.92 9.87 -15.99
C HIS A 47 12.81 11.40 -15.83
N LEU A 48 11.66 11.89 -15.34
CA LEU A 48 11.41 13.32 -15.11
C LEU A 48 12.22 13.87 -13.91
N ALA A 49 12.36 13.09 -12.83
CA ALA A 49 13.11 13.47 -11.64
C ALA A 49 14.64 13.50 -11.85
N GLY A 50 15.15 13.14 -13.03
CA GLY A 50 16.59 13.02 -13.31
C GLY A 50 17.26 11.82 -12.61
N THR A 51 16.50 10.97 -11.92
CA THR A 51 17.03 9.85 -11.15
C THR A 51 17.30 8.64 -12.04
N HIS A 52 18.58 8.32 -12.25
CA HIS A 52 19.06 7.24 -13.14
C HIS A 52 18.82 5.82 -12.58
N LYS A 53 17.56 5.47 -12.28
CA LYS A 53 17.15 4.14 -11.78
C LYS A 53 16.38 3.38 -12.85
N GLY A 54 17.10 2.71 -13.75
CA GLY A 54 16.54 1.81 -14.77
C GLY A 54 15.91 2.50 -15.99
N ILE A 55 16.10 3.82 -16.13
CA ILE A 55 15.79 4.61 -17.33
C ILE A 55 16.74 5.80 -17.40
N LYS A 56 17.10 6.25 -18.62
CA LYS A 56 17.88 7.46 -18.81
C LYS A 56 17.09 8.69 -18.30
N PRO A 57 17.72 9.67 -17.63
CA PRO A 57 17.05 10.90 -17.21
C PRO A 57 16.63 11.73 -18.44
N CYS A 58 15.65 12.62 -18.27
CA CYS A 58 15.28 13.57 -19.32
C CYS A 58 16.27 14.75 -19.36
N PRO A 59 16.91 15.06 -20.50
CA PRO A 59 17.79 16.23 -20.62
C PRO A 59 17.05 17.56 -20.84
N LYS A 60 15.72 17.53 -21.03
CA LYS A 60 14.89 18.69 -21.40
C LYS A 60 13.78 19.03 -20.39
N VAL A 61 13.82 18.45 -19.19
CA VAL A 61 12.83 18.74 -18.13
C VAL A 61 13.25 20.02 -17.37
N PRO A 62 12.33 20.98 -17.16
CA PRO A 62 12.56 22.12 -16.27
C PRO A 62 12.77 21.69 -14.82
N ASP A 63 13.62 22.38 -14.07
CA ASP A 63 13.97 22.02 -12.69
C ASP A 63 12.75 21.94 -11.75
N GLU A 64 11.77 22.83 -11.90
CA GLU A 64 10.51 22.80 -11.14
C GLU A 64 9.78 21.44 -11.26
N VAL A 65 9.72 20.90 -12.49
CA VAL A 65 9.07 19.62 -12.80
C VAL A 65 9.92 18.44 -12.30
N ALA A 66 11.25 18.57 -12.38
CA ALA A 66 12.16 17.58 -11.80
C ALA A 66 11.99 17.50 -10.28
N GLU A 67 11.94 18.62 -9.56
CA GLU A 67 11.73 18.69 -8.12
C GLU A 67 10.35 18.20 -7.69
N GLU A 68 9.28 18.54 -8.42
CA GLU A 68 7.95 17.97 -8.19
C GLU A 68 7.98 16.44 -8.26
N CYS A 69 8.63 15.88 -9.29
CA CYS A 69 8.77 14.44 -9.48
C CYS A 69 9.67 13.79 -8.41
N LYS A 70 10.80 14.41 -8.02
CA LYS A 70 11.66 13.96 -6.90
C LYS A 70 10.85 13.89 -5.60
N LYS A 71 10.10 14.95 -5.27
CA LYS A 71 9.24 15.01 -4.08
C LYS A 71 8.15 13.94 -4.09
N ALA A 72 7.56 13.64 -5.25
CA ALA A 72 6.60 12.56 -5.41
C ALA A 72 7.23 11.16 -5.21
N LEU A 73 8.47 10.96 -5.64
CA LEU A 73 9.24 9.72 -5.42
C LEU A 73 9.64 9.54 -3.95
N LEU A 74 10.12 10.60 -3.28
CA LEU A 74 10.46 10.58 -1.86
C LEU A 74 9.26 10.24 -0.98
N LYS A 75 8.08 10.83 -1.26
CA LYS A 75 6.82 10.44 -0.60
C LYS A 75 6.53 8.95 -0.75
N LEU A 76 6.71 8.39 -1.96
CA LEU A 76 6.50 6.97 -2.23
C LEU A 76 7.51 6.07 -1.50
N GLN A 77 8.77 6.53 -1.38
CA GLN A 77 9.81 5.85 -0.60
C GLN A 77 9.48 5.85 0.90
N ASN A 78 9.07 6.99 1.46
CA ASN A 78 8.71 7.09 2.88
C ASN A 78 7.52 6.19 3.22
N VAL A 79 6.49 6.13 2.37
CA VAL A 79 5.37 5.18 2.54
C VAL A 79 5.84 3.72 2.53
N LYS A 80 6.82 3.37 1.67
CA LYS A 80 7.41 2.02 1.67
C LYS A 80 8.22 1.74 2.95
N ILE A 81 8.96 2.71 3.46
CA ILE A 81 9.74 2.58 4.71
C ILE A 81 8.78 2.40 5.90
N MET A 82 7.76 3.25 6.04
CA MET A 82 6.73 3.13 7.09
C MET A 82 6.00 1.79 7.02
N ARG A 83 5.67 1.31 5.81
CA ARG A 83 5.05 -0.01 5.61
C ARG A 83 5.97 -1.17 5.99
N LYS A 84 7.29 -1.04 5.82
CA LYS A 84 8.26 -2.03 6.30
C LYS A 84 8.41 -1.99 7.83
N ALA A 85 8.55 -0.80 8.41
CA ALA A 85 8.67 -0.63 9.86
C ALA A 85 7.45 -1.20 10.62
N THR A 86 6.24 -0.91 10.14
CA THR A 86 4.99 -1.43 10.74
C THR A 86 4.81 -2.95 10.56
N LEU A 87 5.41 -3.56 9.55
CA LEU A 87 5.46 -5.03 9.42
C LEU A 87 6.45 -5.65 10.41
N GLU A 88 7.60 -5.02 10.65
CA GLU A 88 8.60 -5.50 11.61
C GLU A 88 8.11 -5.34 13.07
N GLU A 89 7.48 -4.21 13.40
CA GLU A 89 6.80 -3.97 14.68
C GLU A 89 5.82 -5.12 15.01
N MET A 90 5.03 -5.55 14.02
CA MET A 90 4.08 -6.64 14.18
C MET A 90 4.75 -8.01 14.34
N ARG A 91 5.90 -8.25 13.68
CA ARG A 91 6.68 -9.48 13.87
C ARG A 91 7.17 -9.61 15.32
N VAL A 92 7.73 -8.53 15.89
CA VAL A 92 8.27 -8.55 17.27
C VAL A 92 7.19 -8.87 18.29
N VAL A 93 5.96 -8.36 18.10
CA VAL A 93 4.81 -8.68 18.96
C VAL A 93 4.36 -10.13 18.82
N ALA A 94 4.45 -10.72 17.62
CA ALA A 94 4.10 -12.12 17.40
C ALA A 94 5.12 -13.12 18.02
N THR A 95 6.35 -12.68 18.25
CA THR A 95 7.40 -13.45 18.96
C THR A 95 7.46 -13.15 20.46
N GLY A 96 6.36 -12.67 21.06
CA GLY A 96 6.28 -12.48 22.52
C GLY A 96 6.60 -13.77 23.27
N SER A 97 7.58 -13.70 24.18
CA SER A 97 8.14 -14.86 24.88
C SER A 97 7.09 -15.69 25.62
N GLY A 98 6.68 -16.80 25.00
CA GLY A 98 5.99 -17.89 25.70
C GLY A 98 6.97 -18.61 26.61
N ASN A 99 7.13 -18.12 27.84
CA ASN A 99 7.96 -18.76 28.85
C ASN A 99 7.26 -20.04 29.34
N MET A 100 7.66 -21.20 28.81
CA MET A 100 7.08 -22.50 29.14
C MET A 100 7.33 -22.84 30.62
N ASN A 101 6.30 -22.75 31.47
CA ASN A 101 6.32 -23.34 32.81
C ASN A 101 4.89 -23.54 33.35
N GLY A 102 4.67 -24.63 34.11
CA GLY A 102 3.40 -24.87 34.80
C GLY A 102 2.38 -25.75 34.05
N GLU A 103 2.63 -27.06 34.06
CA GLU A 103 1.90 -28.07 34.86
C GLU A 103 0.36 -28.23 34.77
N SER A 104 -0.08 -29.45 35.05
CA SER A 104 -1.40 -30.03 34.77
C SER A 104 -2.52 -29.60 35.74
N GLY A 105 -3.79 -29.57 35.28
CA GLY A 105 -4.94 -29.71 36.19
C GLY A 105 -6.28 -29.08 35.79
N SER A 106 -7.23 -29.92 35.37
CA SER A 106 -8.71 -29.88 35.53
C SER A 106 -9.51 -28.56 35.62
N SER A 107 -10.55 -28.45 34.79
CA SER A 107 -11.66 -27.46 34.91
C SER A 107 -12.61 -27.75 36.07
N PRO A 108 -13.25 -26.69 36.63
CA PRO A 108 -14.67 -26.35 36.35
C PRO A 108 -14.86 -24.86 35.94
N THR A 109 -16.02 -24.30 35.52
CA THR A 109 -17.34 -24.83 35.07
C THR A 109 -18.11 -23.76 34.22
N MET A 110 -19.34 -24.09 33.81
CA MET A 110 -20.35 -23.39 32.99
C MET A 110 -20.74 -21.97 33.49
N SER A 111 -21.11 -21.00 32.64
CA SER A 111 -22.39 -20.90 31.88
C SER A 111 -22.44 -19.54 31.12
N ASN A 112 -23.22 -19.25 30.08
CA ASN A 112 -24.17 -20.00 29.24
C ASN A 112 -24.26 -19.35 27.84
N LEU A 113 -23.79 -20.02 26.78
CA LEU A 113 -24.27 -19.86 25.40
C LEU A 113 -23.81 -21.08 24.59
N PRO A 114 -24.65 -21.77 23.79
CA PRO A 114 -24.21 -22.95 23.05
C PRO A 114 -23.13 -22.58 22.03
N PRO A 115 -21.90 -23.13 22.12
CA PRO A 115 -20.90 -22.95 21.10
C PRO A 115 -21.38 -23.65 19.83
N LYS A 116 -21.58 -22.89 18.76
CA LYS A 116 -21.89 -23.44 17.44
C LYS A 116 -20.77 -24.43 17.08
N ALA A 117 -21.12 -25.68 16.81
CA ALA A 117 -20.16 -26.77 16.64
C ALA A 117 -19.07 -26.37 15.64
N ARG A 118 -17.84 -26.24 16.15
CA ARG A 118 -16.66 -25.97 15.35
C ARG A 118 -16.15 -27.29 14.81
N GLY A 119 -15.97 -27.36 13.49
CA GLY A 119 -15.42 -28.54 12.84
C GLY A 119 -13.91 -28.65 13.09
N PRO A 120 -13.29 -29.81 12.83
CA PRO A 120 -11.85 -30.03 13.04
C PRO A 120 -10.94 -29.03 12.29
N LEU A 121 -11.44 -28.40 11.22
CA LEU A 121 -10.76 -27.35 10.47
C LEU A 121 -10.62 -26.04 11.27
N ASP A 122 -11.61 -25.75 12.13
CA ASP A 122 -11.81 -24.44 12.75
C ASP A 122 -10.88 -24.23 13.96
N ASP A 123 -10.54 -25.31 14.67
CA ASP A 123 -9.61 -25.29 15.81
C ASP A 123 -8.18 -24.97 15.37
N PHE A 124 -7.76 -25.50 14.21
CA PHE A 124 -6.48 -25.16 13.59
C PHE A 124 -6.41 -23.68 13.16
N VAL A 125 -7.51 -23.14 12.63
CA VAL A 125 -7.59 -21.72 12.26
C VAL A 125 -7.69 -20.81 13.49
N SER A 126 -8.27 -21.27 14.60
CA SER A 126 -8.42 -20.48 15.82
C SER A 126 -7.19 -20.50 16.74
N THR A 127 -6.30 -21.48 16.59
CA THR A 127 -4.99 -21.57 17.27
C THR A 127 -3.89 -20.80 16.52
N GLN A 128 -4.01 -20.62 15.20
CA GLN A 128 -3.18 -19.68 14.47
C GLN A 128 -3.52 -18.24 14.90
N ALA A 129 -2.57 -17.57 15.56
CA ALA A 129 -2.72 -16.17 15.97
C ALA A 129 -3.19 -15.31 14.79
N ARG A 130 -4.36 -14.66 14.95
CA ARG A 130 -5.03 -13.90 13.88
C ARG A 130 -4.11 -12.82 13.32
N GLN A 131 -3.51 -13.09 12.17
CA GLN A 131 -2.63 -12.17 11.44
C GLN A 131 -3.40 -10.87 11.13
N ALA A 132 -3.05 -9.79 11.82
CA ALA A 132 -3.70 -8.49 11.64
C ALA A 132 -3.31 -7.91 10.27
N THR A 133 -4.19 -8.03 9.27
CA THR A 133 -3.90 -7.54 7.92
C THR A 133 -3.68 -6.02 7.92
N LEU A 134 -2.78 -5.52 7.06
CA LEU A 134 -2.44 -4.09 6.98
C LEU A 134 -3.66 -3.15 6.76
N ASN A 135 -4.77 -3.67 6.22
CA ASN A 135 -6.01 -2.92 6.02
C ASN A 135 -6.75 -2.63 7.35
N SER A 136 -6.55 -3.47 8.37
CA SER A 136 -7.28 -3.44 9.64
C SER A 136 -6.96 -2.20 10.49
N LYS A 137 -5.71 -1.71 10.51
CA LYS A 137 -5.28 -0.52 11.29
C LYS A 137 -5.90 0.76 10.69
N TRP A 138 -5.83 0.95 9.37
CA TRP A 138 -6.45 2.09 8.66
C TRP A 138 -7.98 2.11 8.81
N LYS A 139 -8.67 0.99 8.49
CA LYS A 139 -10.13 0.88 8.65
C LYS A 139 -10.61 0.92 10.10
N LYS A 140 -9.72 0.89 11.11
CA LYS A 140 -10.10 1.07 12.52
C LYS A 140 -10.15 2.55 12.88
N GLU A 141 -9.28 3.39 12.29
CA GLU A 141 -9.32 4.84 12.47
C GLU A 141 -10.53 5.45 11.75
N GLU A 142 -10.75 5.12 10.47
CA GLU A 142 -11.94 5.58 9.71
C GLU A 142 -13.26 5.24 10.43
N ARG A 143 -13.36 4.04 11.04
CA ARG A 143 -14.55 3.64 11.81
C ARG A 143 -14.71 4.39 13.14
N LYS A 144 -13.61 4.85 13.76
CA LYS A 144 -13.69 5.70 14.96
C LYS A 144 -14.07 7.13 14.61
N GLU A 145 -13.49 7.71 13.55
CA GLU A 145 -13.84 9.08 13.10
C GLU A 145 -15.34 9.20 12.78
N VAL A 146 -15.93 8.18 12.14
CA VAL A 146 -17.38 8.13 11.88
C VAL A 146 -18.19 8.05 13.18
N CYS A 147 -17.76 7.25 14.16
CA CYS A 147 -18.42 7.17 15.47
C CYS A 147 -18.20 8.38 16.40
N GLN A 148 -17.22 9.23 16.13
CA GLN A 148 -16.97 10.49 16.87
C GLN A 148 -17.70 11.70 16.25
N ARG A 149 -18.51 11.48 15.20
CA ARG A 149 -19.21 12.53 14.44
C ARG A 149 -20.74 12.39 14.48
N ILE A 150 -21.24 11.62 15.45
CA ILE A 150 -22.66 11.43 15.82
C ILE A 150 -22.77 11.81 17.29
#